data_AF-A0A830B6E3-F1
#
_entry.id   AF-A0A830B6E3-F1
#
_cell.length_a   1.000
_cell.length_b   1.000
_cell.length_c   1.000
_cell.angle_alpha   90.00
_cell.angle_beta   90.00
_cell.angle_gamma   90.00
#
_symmetry.space_group_name_H-M   'P 1'
#
loop_
_entity.id
_entity.type
_entity.pdbx_description
1 polymer ?
#
loop_
_entity_poly.entity_id
_entity_poly.type
_entity_poly.pdbx_seq_one_letter_code
_entity_poly.pdbx_strand_id
1 'polypeptide(L)'
;MYEADLLRALQEDEELCMNAVCALYRQQAQLNNCLCRIFLSGRALAEYLIGGDRELRLRKSVSEVKKERPDVISRCRKLATIYVEKLFQIYCEAGDPIFGQS
;
A
#
# COMPACT_ATOMS: atom_id res chain seq x y z
N MET A 1 -12.13 -2.83 14.08
CA MET A 1 -11.35 -3.71 13.19
C MET A 1 -10.09 -4.10 13.94
N TYR A 2 -9.72 -5.39 13.96
CA TYR A 2 -8.45 -5.85 14.53
C TYR A 2 -7.38 -6.00 13.44
N GLU A 3 -6.11 -6.09 13.83
CA GLU A 3 -5.00 -6.28 12.88
C GLU A 3 -5.19 -7.53 11.99
N ALA A 4 -5.68 -8.63 12.57
CA ALA A 4 -5.98 -9.84 11.83
C ALA A 4 -7.12 -9.66 10.80
N ASP A 5 -8.11 -8.80 11.10
CA ASP A 5 -9.18 -8.50 10.14
C ASP A 5 -8.63 -7.68 8.97
N LEU A 6 -7.76 -6.71 9.25
CA LEU A 6 -7.09 -5.93 8.22
C LEU A 6 -6.20 -6.83 7.36
N LEU A 7 -5.45 -7.75 7.97
CA LEU A 7 -4.62 -8.71 7.22
C LEU A 7 -5.45 -9.54 6.26
N ARG A 8 -6.60 -10.05 6.72
CA ARG A 8 -7.52 -10.82 5.88
C ARG A 8 -8.05 -9.97 4.74
N ALA A 9 -8.49 -8.74 5.01
CA ALA A 9 -8.95 -7.81 4.00
C ALA A 9 -7.85 -7.52 2.95
N LEU A 10 -6.60 -7.33 3.37
CA LEU A 10 -5.45 -7.14 2.47
C LEU A 10 -5.10 -8.37 1.62
N GLN A 11 -5.52 -9.56 2.05
CA GLN A 11 -5.31 -10.80 1.30
C GLN A 11 -6.44 -11.06 0.31
N GLU A 12 -7.67 -10.72 0.68
CA GLU A 12 -8.89 -10.93 -0.11
C GLU A 12 -9.12 -9.83 -1.15
N ASP A 13 -8.93 -8.56 -0.76
CA ASP A 13 -9.13 -7.40 -1.60
C ASP A 13 -7.79 -6.93 -2.21
N GLU A 14 -7.64 -7.20 -3.51
CA GLU A 14 -6.45 -6.85 -4.28
C GLU A 14 -6.27 -5.34 -4.46
N GLU A 15 -7.36 -4.59 -4.53
CA GLU A 15 -7.34 -3.14 -4.66
C GLU A 15 -6.92 -2.50 -3.33
N LEU A 16 -7.50 -2.96 -2.22
CA LEU A 16 -7.08 -2.56 -0.88
C LEU A 16 -5.61 -2.88 -0.64
N CYS A 17 -5.15 -4.05 -1.06
CA CYS A 17 -3.75 -4.47 -0.99
C CYS A 17 -2.82 -3.53 -1.78
N MET A 18 -3.20 -3.17 -3.00
CA MET A 18 -2.45 -2.20 -3.81
C MET A 18 -2.44 -0.82 -3.16
N ASN A 19 -3.58 -0.38 -2.62
CA ASN A 19 -3.68 0.91 -1.95
C ASN A 19 -2.88 0.96 -0.64
N ALA A 20 -2.77 -0.16 0.09
CA ALA A 20 -1.94 -0.29 1.28
C ALA A 20 -0.45 -0.03 1.01
N VAL A 21 0.06 -0.57 -0.10
CA VAL A 21 1.43 -0.30 -0.57
C VAL A 21 1.61 1.19 -0.89
N CYS A 22 0.62 1.83 -1.50
CA CYS A 22 0.63 3.28 -1.72
C CYS A 22 0.59 4.07 -0.40
N ALA A 23 -0.19 3.63 0.60
CA ALA A 23 -0.29 4.26 1.92
C ALA A 23 1.06 4.24 2.67
N LEU A 24 1.76 3.10 2.63
CA LEU A 24 3.11 2.99 3.20
C LEU A 24 4.09 3.96 2.53
N TYR A 25 3.98 4.12 1.20
CA TYR A 25 4.80 5.07 0.46
C TYR A 25 4.50 6.53 0.84
N ARG A 26 3.21 6.89 0.99
CA ARG A 26 2.79 8.23 1.43
C ARG A 26 3.28 8.54 2.85
N GLN A 27 3.15 7.59 3.78
CA GLN A 27 3.65 7.74 5.14
C GLN A 27 5.17 7.97 5.16
N GLN A 28 5.92 7.26 4.31
CA GLN A 28 7.37 7.45 4.17
C GLN A 28 7.72 8.85 3.64
N ALA A 29 6.96 9.38 2.67
CA ALA A 29 7.17 10.71 2.11
C ALA A 29 6.87 11.83 3.13
N GLN A 30 5.82 11.68 3.94
CA GLN A 30 5.43 12.68 4.94
C GLN A 30 6.41 12.81 6.10
N LEU A 31 7.04 11.71 6.52
CA LEU A 31 7.93 11.72 7.68
C LEU A 31 9.29 12.39 7.40
N ASN A 32 9.60 12.80 6.16
CA ASN A 32 10.89 13.38 5.72
C ASN A 32 12.13 12.60 6.19
N ASN A 33 11.94 11.36 6.64
CA ASN A 33 12.95 10.58 7.30
C ASN A 33 13.52 9.61 6.28
N CYS A 34 14.70 9.94 5.77
CA CYS A 34 15.52 9.10 4.87
C CYS A 34 15.80 7.68 5.42
N LEU A 35 15.30 7.33 6.62
CA LEU A 35 15.63 6.14 7.39
C LEU A 35 14.64 4.98 7.27
N CYS A 36 13.50 5.12 6.59
CA CYS A 36 12.72 3.92 6.21
C CYS A 36 13.39 3.18 5.03
N ARG A 37 14.62 2.67 5.26
CA ARG A 37 15.26 1.61 4.44
C ARG A 37 14.34 0.39 4.27
N ILE A 38 13.43 0.23 5.22
CA ILE A 38 12.43 -0.81 5.34
C ILE A 38 11.56 -0.93 4.07
N PHE A 39 11.14 0.18 3.44
CA PHE A 39 10.26 0.12 2.25
C PHE A 39 10.98 0.41 0.91
N LEU A 40 12.31 0.29 0.85
CA LEU A 40 13.03 0.42 -0.43
C LEU A 40 12.56 -0.62 -1.46
N SER A 41 12.19 -1.82 -1.00
CA SER A 41 11.66 -2.89 -1.85
C SER A 41 10.26 -2.62 -2.39
N GLY A 42 9.46 -1.79 -1.70
CA GLY A 42 8.09 -1.44 -2.08
C GLY A 42 7.96 -0.14 -2.86
N ARG A 43 8.99 0.71 -2.87
CA ARG A 43 8.98 2.02 -3.54
C ARG A 43 8.65 1.94 -5.03
N ALA A 44 9.40 1.14 -5.78
CA ALA A 44 9.18 1.02 -7.23
C ALA A 44 7.79 0.43 -7.56
N LEU A 45 7.26 -0.42 -6.69
CA LEU A 45 5.90 -0.93 -6.79
C LEU A 45 4.88 0.20 -6.56
N ALA A 46 5.02 0.97 -5.49
CA ALA A 46 4.15 2.09 -5.19
C ALA A 46 4.17 3.15 -6.31
N GLU A 47 5.35 3.52 -6.82
CA GLU A 47 5.49 4.48 -7.93
C GLU A 47 4.79 3.99 -9.21
N TYR A 48 4.90 2.69 -9.52
CA TYR A 48 4.17 2.07 -10.63
C TYR A 48 2.65 2.13 -10.43
N LEU A 49 2.16 1.79 -9.23
CA LEU A 49 0.73 1.79 -8.89
C LEU A 49 0.12 3.19 -8.92
N ILE A 50 0.88 4.19 -8.47
CA ILE A 50 0.51 5.61 -8.43
C ILE A 50 0.52 6.21 -9.84
N GLY A 51 1.39 5.73 -10.74
CA GLY A 51 1.43 6.18 -12.13
C GLY A 51 1.74 7.68 -12.28
N GLY A 52 2.45 8.27 -11.32
CA GLY A 52 2.80 9.70 -11.33
C GLY A 52 1.70 10.65 -10.85
N ASP A 53 0.65 10.13 -10.20
CA ASP A 53 -0.38 10.98 -9.58
C ASP A 53 0.21 11.95 -8.54
N ARG A 54 -0.15 13.23 -8.65
CA ARG A 54 0.36 14.30 -7.78
C ARG A 54 -0.11 14.16 -6.33
N GLU A 55 -1.26 13.53 -6.11
CA GLU A 55 -1.83 13.27 -4.80
C GLU A 55 -1.44 11.88 -4.27
N LEU A 56 -0.55 11.18 -4.97
CA LEU A 56 -0.04 9.85 -4.64
C LEU A 56 -1.16 8.80 -4.47
N ARG A 57 -2.28 8.97 -5.20
CA ARG A 57 -3.40 8.01 -5.20
C ARG A 57 -3.10 6.81 -6.09
N LEU A 58 -3.72 5.67 -5.77
CA LEU A 58 -3.72 4.52 -6.65
C LEU A 58 -4.40 4.88 -7.97
N ARG A 59 -3.69 4.72 -9.10
CA ARG A 59 -4.22 4.99 -10.45
C ARG A 59 -4.36 3.73 -11.29
N LYS A 60 -3.47 2.76 -11.08
CA LYS A 60 -3.53 1.47 -11.77
C LYS A 60 -4.67 0.63 -11.20
N SER A 61 -5.59 0.21 -12.06
CA SER A 61 -6.65 -0.74 -11.68
C SER A 61 -6.09 -2.16 -11.53
N VAL A 62 -6.76 -3.00 -10.73
CA VAL A 62 -6.39 -4.42 -10.56
C VAL A 62 -6.30 -5.15 -11.92
N SER A 63 -7.29 -4.92 -12.80
CA SER A 63 -7.34 -5.54 -14.13
C SER A 63 -6.15 -5.16 -15.01
N GLU A 64 -5.74 -3.89 -14.97
CA GLU A 64 -4.59 -3.39 -15.71
C GLU A 64 -3.29 -4.01 -15.18
N VAL A 65 -3.12 -4.05 -13.86
CA VAL A 65 -1.96 -4.68 -13.23
C VAL A 65 -1.88 -6.17 -13.55
N LYS A 66 -2.98 -6.91 -13.48
CA LYS A 66 -2.99 -8.34 -13.84
C LYS A 66 -2.56 -8.59 -15.28
N LYS A 67 -2.93 -7.68 -16.20
CA LYS A 67 -2.59 -7.80 -17.62
C LYS A 67 -1.13 -7.45 -17.90
N GLU A 68 -0.63 -6.36 -17.33
CA GLU A 68 0.72 -5.87 -17.60
C GLU A 68 1.78 -6.58 -16.75
N ARG A 69 1.50 -6.75 -15.46
CA ARG A 69 2.46 -7.21 -14.44
C ARG A 69 1.76 -7.99 -13.32
N PRO A 70 1.31 -9.24 -13.58
CA PRO A 70 0.59 -10.03 -12.57
C PRO A 70 1.41 -10.31 -11.31
N ASP A 71 2.75 -10.24 -11.40
CA ASP A 71 3.64 -10.41 -10.25
C ASP A 71 3.50 -9.29 -9.21
N VAL A 72 3.06 -8.11 -9.62
CA VAL A 72 2.88 -6.93 -8.75
C VAL A 72 1.92 -7.24 -7.61
N ILE A 73 0.75 -7.85 -7.87
CA ILE A 73 -0.25 -8.12 -6.83
C ILE A 73 0.32 -9.10 -5.78
N SER A 74 1.05 -10.11 -6.22
CA SER A 74 1.70 -11.07 -5.31
C SER A 74 2.74 -10.40 -4.40
N ARG A 75 3.48 -9.42 -4.94
CA ARG A 75 4.45 -8.62 -4.19
C ARG A 75 3.75 -7.65 -3.25
N CYS A 76 2.65 -7.03 -3.67
CA CYS A 76 1.83 -6.18 -2.80
C CYS A 76 1.33 -6.97 -1.60
N ARG A 77 0.80 -8.19 -1.80
CA ARG A 77 0.37 -9.06 -0.70
C ARG A 77 1.50 -9.37 0.27
N LYS A 78 2.68 -9.71 -0.24
CA LYS A 78 3.86 -9.95 0.61
C LYS A 78 4.23 -8.73 1.45
N LEU A 79 4.28 -7.56 0.83
CA LEU A 79 4.59 -6.30 1.53
C LEU A 79 3.52 -5.94 2.56
N ALA A 80 2.23 -6.09 2.20
CA ALA A 80 1.11 -5.84 3.08
C ALA A 80 1.16 -6.74 4.33
N THR A 81 1.49 -8.03 4.16
CA THR A 81 1.69 -8.95 5.30
C THR A 81 2.89 -8.55 6.17
N ILE A 82 4.02 -8.17 5.57
CA ILE A 82 5.22 -7.76 6.32
C ILE A 82 4.96 -6.48 7.13
N TYR A 83 4.14 -5.57 6.59
CA TYR A 83 3.88 -4.25 7.19
C TYR A 83 2.51 -4.13 7.82
N VAL A 84 1.84 -5.23 8.13
CA VAL A 84 0.46 -5.23 8.62
C VAL A 84 0.30 -4.41 9.90
N GLU A 85 1.23 -4.50 10.84
CA GLU A 85 1.23 -3.71 12.08
C GLU A 85 1.25 -2.19 11.78
N LYS A 86 2.11 -1.77 10.85
CA LYS A 86 2.18 -0.36 10.41
C LYS A 86 0.93 0.07 9.66
N LEU A 87 0.42 -0.78 8.78
CA LEU A 87 -0.80 -0.52 8.03
C LEU A 87 -2.00 -0.39 8.97
N PHE A 88 -2.06 -1.21 10.02
CA PHE A 88 -3.08 -1.13 11.05
C PHE A 88 -2.99 0.19 11.81
N GLN A 89 -1.79 0.62 12.17
CA GLN A 89 -1.58 1.94 12.77
C GLN A 89 -2.05 3.07 11.84
N ILE A 90 -1.65 3.05 10.56
CA ILE A 90 -2.08 4.05 9.56
C ILE A 90 -3.61 4.08 9.45
N TYR A 91 -4.24 2.91 9.40
CA TYR A 91 -5.69 2.78 9.28
C TYR A 91 -6.42 3.32 10.52
N CYS A 92 -5.95 2.98 11.72
CA CYS A 92 -6.58 3.39 12.98
C CYS A 92 -6.35 4.87 13.34
N GLU A 93 -5.17 5.42 13.07
CA GLU A 93 -4.80 6.77 13.49
C GLU A 93 -5.20 7.85 12.47
N ALA A 94 -5.99 7.52 11.44
CA ALA A 94 -6.23 8.37 10.28
C ALA A 94 -4.93 8.91 9.66
N GLY A 95 -3.83 8.16 9.79
CA GLY A 95 -2.48 8.55 9.35
C GLY A 95 -2.34 8.63 7.84
N ASP A 96 -3.35 8.15 7.10
CA ASP A 96 -3.46 8.32 5.67
C ASP A 96 -4.91 8.67 5.27
N PRO A 97 -5.15 9.85 4.66
CA PRO A 97 -6.49 10.30 4.31
C PRO A 97 -7.15 9.48 3.19
N ILE A 98 -6.42 8.59 2.52
CA ILE A 98 -6.88 7.79 1.38
C ILE A 98 -7.10 6.32 1.76
N PHE A 99 -6.38 5.81 2.77
CA PHE A 99 -6.38 4.39 3.14
C PHE A 99 -7.33 4.06 4.31
N GLY A 100 -7.59 5.01 5.21
CA GLY A 100 -8.48 4.80 6.37
C GLY A 100 -9.97 5.08 6.14
N GLN A 101 -10.39 5.34 4.90
CA GLN A 101 -11.79 5.71 4.56
C GLN A 101 -12.60 4.57 3.91
N SER A 102 -12.09 3.33 3.90
CA SER A 102 -12.72 2.17 3.26
C SER A 102 -13.23 1.16 4.27
#